data_AF-A0A6L9YW59-F1
#
_entry.id   AF-A0A6L9YW59-F1
#
_cell.length_a   1.000
_cell.length_b   1.000
_cell.length_c   1.000
_cell.angle_alpha   90.00
_cell.angle_beta   90.00
_cell.angle_gamma   90.00
#
_symmetry.space_group_name_H-M   'P 1'
#
loop_
_entity.id
_entity.type
_entity.pdbx_description
1 polymer ?
#
loop_
_entity_poly.entity_id
_entity_poly.type
_entity_poly.pdbx_seq_one_letter_code
_entity_poly.pdbx_strand_id
1 'polypeptide(L)'
;MFLTKQSIFLVFLCLKVLFKLQFVQILHTKRWFFDWTCVFLKEPHPNEIFAGAGDDIIYSGSGNDLINSGSGDDTLWLGGGDDLIVLQSGNGFDTIKNFQLGLTTFDAGDSDQLSIVDGANGSEISRGGDLLAVVSWTQASTLIDNLDMVFV
;
A
#
# COMPACT_ATOMS: atom_id res chain seq x y z
N MET A 1 44.19 26.86 -39.06
CA MET A 1 42.93 26.61 -39.78
C MET A 1 42.60 25.13 -39.65
N PHE A 2 41.71 24.76 -38.70
CA PHE A 2 40.98 23.48 -38.55
C PHE A 2 40.02 23.71 -37.34
N LEU A 3 38.72 23.97 -37.56
CA LEU A 3 37.57 23.04 -37.48
C LEU A 3 37.45 22.34 -36.10
N THR A 4 36.34 22.22 -35.35
CA THR A 4 34.96 22.76 -35.24
C THR A 4 34.33 22.07 -34.00
N LYS A 5 33.46 22.78 -33.23
CA LYS A 5 32.28 22.33 -32.41
C LYS A 5 32.34 20.98 -31.64
N GLN A 6 31.88 20.77 -30.41
CA GLN A 6 30.87 21.44 -29.57
C GLN A 6 30.94 20.87 -28.13
N SER A 7 30.76 21.75 -27.15
CA SER A 7 30.28 21.64 -25.75
C SER A 7 30.22 20.28 -25.03
N ILE A 8 31.00 20.12 -23.96
CA ILE A 8 30.64 19.32 -22.77
C ILE A 8 30.86 20.21 -21.54
N PHE A 9 29.76 20.50 -20.84
CA PHE A 9 29.69 21.30 -19.63
C PHE A 9 30.15 20.47 -18.41
N LEU A 10 31.14 21.00 -17.69
CA LEU A 10 31.27 21.06 -16.23
C LEU A 10 30.42 20.06 -15.38
N VAL A 11 31.06 19.11 -14.69
CA VAL A 11 30.97 18.96 -13.21
C VAL A 11 32.29 18.36 -12.70
N PHE A 12 32.82 19.01 -11.67
CA PHE A 12 34.06 18.74 -10.96
C PHE A 12 33.99 17.45 -10.11
N LEU A 13 35.03 16.63 -10.24
CA LEU A 13 35.94 16.20 -9.16
C LEU A 13 35.34 15.54 -7.90
N CYS A 14 35.41 14.21 -7.82
CA CYS A 14 36.18 13.52 -6.77
C CYS A 14 36.38 12.04 -7.12
N LEU A 15 37.52 11.68 -7.71
CA LEU A 15 38.01 10.31 -7.67
C LEU A 15 39.55 10.31 -7.63
N LYS A 16 40.09 10.28 -6.41
CA LYS A 16 41.36 9.59 -6.13
C LYS A 16 41.02 8.09 -6.07
N VAL A 17 41.78 7.12 -6.54
CA VAL A 17 42.98 6.96 -7.38
C VAL A 17 43.22 5.43 -7.35
N LEU A 18 43.68 4.85 -8.47
CA LEU A 18 44.33 3.52 -8.60
C LEU A 18 43.43 2.27 -8.29
N PHE A 19 43.31 1.23 -9.13
CA PHE A 19 44.37 0.49 -9.81
C PHE A 19 43.84 -0.26 -11.06
N LYS A 20 44.80 -0.54 -11.94
CA LYS A 20 44.78 -0.99 -13.33
C LYS A 20 44.31 -2.44 -13.57
N LEU A 21 43.91 -2.67 -14.83
CA LEU A 21 44.15 -3.83 -15.72
C LEU A 21 42.98 -4.80 -16.05
N GLN A 22 42.68 -4.73 -17.35
CA GLN A 22 41.94 -5.57 -18.30
C GLN A 22 41.84 -7.08 -18.01
N PHE A 23 40.68 -7.68 -18.31
CA PHE A 23 40.52 -8.55 -19.49
C PHE A 23 39.05 -8.93 -19.74
N VAL A 24 38.73 -9.07 -21.03
CA VAL A 24 37.46 -9.51 -21.62
C VAL A 24 37.21 -10.99 -21.33
N GLN A 25 36.00 -11.37 -20.90
CA GLN A 25 35.28 -12.55 -21.44
C GLN A 25 33.79 -12.48 -21.11
N ILE A 26 32.98 -12.48 -22.17
CA ILE A 26 31.53 -12.74 -22.15
C ILE A 26 31.35 -14.23 -21.82
N LEU A 27 30.53 -14.56 -20.83
CA LEU A 27 29.76 -15.82 -20.77
C LEU A 27 28.67 -15.68 -19.69
N HIS A 28 27.42 -15.87 -20.09
CA HIS A 28 26.26 -16.02 -19.20
C HIS A 28 26.56 -17.01 -18.08
N THR A 29 26.60 -16.58 -16.82
CA THR A 29 26.21 -17.38 -15.65
C THR A 29 25.98 -16.47 -14.44
N LYS A 30 24.92 -16.80 -13.69
CA LYS A 30 24.46 -16.15 -12.46
C LYS A 30 25.62 -15.91 -11.48
N ARG A 31 25.80 -14.68 -11.00
CA ARG A 31 26.62 -14.42 -9.80
C ARG A 31 26.19 -13.11 -9.14
N TRP A 32 25.44 -13.28 -8.05
CA TRP A 32 25.14 -12.33 -6.99
C TRP A 32 26.26 -11.30 -6.79
N PHE A 33 25.98 -10.04 -7.14
CA PHE A 33 26.75 -8.91 -6.64
C PHE A 33 25.97 -8.35 -5.45
N PHE A 34 26.29 -8.88 -4.28
CA PHE A 34 25.87 -8.35 -2.99
C PHE A 34 26.59 -7.00 -2.82
N ASP A 35 25.95 -5.92 -3.27
CA ASP A 35 26.30 -4.58 -2.82
C ASP A 35 25.78 -4.43 -1.38
N TRP A 36 26.73 -4.44 -0.42
CA TRP A 36 26.50 -4.27 1.01
C TRP A 36 26.60 -2.80 1.43
N THR A 37 26.12 -1.87 0.59
CA THR A 37 25.59 -0.61 1.08
C THR A 37 24.16 -0.84 1.58
N CYS A 38 24.10 -1.53 2.71
CA CYS A 38 22.90 -1.83 3.47
C CYS A 38 22.29 -0.53 4.01
N VAL A 39 21.41 0.08 3.23
CA VAL A 39 20.22 0.75 3.78
C VAL A 39 19.06 -0.05 3.22
N PHE A 40 18.50 -0.94 4.04
CA PHE A 40 17.18 -1.51 3.79
C PHE A 40 16.16 -0.36 3.80
N LEU A 41 16.05 0.37 2.69
CA LEU A 41 14.75 0.83 2.27
C LEU A 41 14.05 -0.46 1.86
N LYS A 42 13.25 -1.02 2.76
CA LYS A 42 12.24 -1.99 2.36
C LYS A 42 11.34 -1.19 1.43
N GLU A 43 11.60 -1.26 0.13
CA GLU A 43 10.78 -0.57 -0.87
C GLU A 43 9.32 -0.95 -0.56
N PRO A 44 8.37 0.01 -0.54
CA PRO A 44 6.98 -0.30 -0.27
C PRO A 44 6.54 -1.40 -1.25
N HIS A 45 6.16 -2.54 -0.69
CA HIS A 45 5.84 -3.72 -1.49
C HIS A 45 4.33 -3.88 -1.48
N PRO A 46 3.64 -3.61 -2.61
CA PRO A 46 2.22 -3.85 -2.71
C PRO A 46 1.95 -5.35 -2.55
N ASN A 47 1.01 -5.70 -1.68
CA ASN A 47 0.62 -7.07 -1.39
C ASN A 47 -0.83 -7.30 -1.77
N GLU A 48 -1.12 -8.51 -2.22
CA GLU A 48 -2.49 -9.01 -2.32
C GLU A 48 -2.72 -9.97 -1.15
N ILE A 49 -3.65 -9.62 -0.26
CA ILE A 49 -3.92 -10.35 0.97
C ILE A 49 -5.31 -10.98 0.89
N PHE A 50 -5.35 -12.30 1.03
CA PHE A 50 -6.57 -13.10 1.10
C PHE A 50 -6.51 -13.97 2.35
N ALA A 51 -7.29 -13.64 3.39
CA ALA A 51 -7.23 -14.38 4.66
C ALA A 51 -8.15 -15.62 4.64
N GLY A 52 -9.36 -15.49 4.07
CA GLY A 52 -10.21 -16.62 3.72
C GLY A 52 -11.42 -16.73 4.61
N ALA A 53 -11.55 -17.82 5.37
CA ALA A 53 -12.68 -18.03 6.25
C ALA A 53 -12.24 -18.20 7.70
N GLY A 54 -12.98 -17.60 8.62
CA GLY A 54 -12.66 -17.51 10.04
C GLY A 54 -12.30 -16.08 10.45
N ASP A 55 -12.14 -15.85 11.75
CA ASP A 55 -11.78 -14.53 12.28
C ASP A 55 -10.26 -14.35 12.22
N ASP A 56 -9.79 -13.51 11.31
CA ASP A 56 -8.38 -13.29 11.02
C ASP A 56 -7.85 -11.95 11.54
N ILE A 57 -6.53 -11.90 11.77
CA ILE A 57 -5.82 -10.65 12.09
C ILE A 57 -4.82 -10.38 10.98
N ILE A 58 -5.07 -9.32 10.22
CA ILE A 58 -4.32 -8.94 9.03
C ILE A 58 -3.45 -7.72 9.33
N TYR A 59 -2.19 -7.76 8.89
CA TYR A 59 -1.27 -6.62 8.93
C TYR A 59 -0.76 -6.36 7.50
N SER A 60 -1.19 -5.28 6.87
CA SER A 60 -0.85 -4.99 5.47
C SER A 60 0.61 -4.52 5.34
N GLY A 61 1.04 -3.65 6.26
CA GLY A 61 2.38 -3.08 6.25
C GLY A 61 2.48 -1.90 5.30
N SER A 62 3.69 -1.59 4.83
CA SER A 62 3.91 -0.49 3.90
C SER A 62 3.81 -0.97 2.45
N GLY A 63 3.07 -0.27 1.62
CA GLY A 63 2.76 -0.70 0.26
C GLY A 63 1.37 -0.24 -0.14
N ASN A 64 1.05 -0.36 -1.42
CA ASN A 64 -0.31 -0.18 -1.88
C ASN A 64 -0.96 -1.58 -1.88
N ASP A 65 -1.66 -1.93 -0.80
CA ASP A 65 -2.11 -3.30 -0.59
C ASP A 65 -3.56 -3.49 -1.06
N LEU A 66 -3.86 -4.63 -1.69
CA LEU A 66 -5.22 -5.11 -1.96
C LEU A 66 -5.58 -6.14 -0.89
N ILE A 67 -6.63 -5.88 -0.12
CA ILE A 67 -7.00 -6.70 1.03
C ILE A 67 -8.43 -7.22 0.87
N ASN A 68 -8.56 -8.54 0.92
CA ASN A 68 -9.82 -9.25 1.05
C ASN A 68 -9.71 -10.17 2.28
N SER A 69 -10.34 -9.75 3.38
CA SER A 69 -10.36 -10.51 4.63
C SER A 69 -11.15 -11.82 4.47
N GLY A 70 -12.26 -11.75 3.75
CA GLY A 70 -13.06 -12.91 3.37
C GLY A 70 -14.30 -13.00 4.26
N SER A 71 -14.53 -14.15 4.90
CA SER A 71 -15.67 -14.34 5.81
C SER A 71 -15.21 -14.60 7.23
N GLY A 72 -15.75 -13.86 8.18
CA GLY A 72 -15.41 -13.87 9.59
C GLY A 72 -15.55 -12.45 10.15
N ASP A 73 -15.29 -12.31 11.44
CA ASP A 73 -15.11 -11.00 12.05
C ASP A 73 -13.62 -10.67 12.09
N ASP A 74 -13.12 -10.01 11.03
CA ASP A 74 -11.70 -9.82 10.83
C ASP A 74 -11.17 -8.53 11.46
N THR A 75 -9.88 -8.47 11.77
CA THR A 75 -9.20 -7.26 12.26
C THR A 75 -8.06 -6.88 11.33
N LEU A 76 -8.20 -5.75 10.64
CA LEU A 76 -7.22 -5.24 9.69
C LEU A 76 -6.41 -4.11 10.33
N TRP A 77 -5.09 -4.27 10.36
CA TRP A 77 -4.14 -3.23 10.73
C TRP A 77 -3.44 -2.73 9.48
N LEU A 78 -3.87 -1.55 9.02
CA LEU A 78 -3.28 -0.92 7.85
C LEU A 78 -1.94 -0.28 8.22
N GLY A 79 -0.97 -0.38 7.30
CA GLY A 79 0.26 0.37 7.41
C GLY A 79 0.16 1.68 6.63
N GLY A 80 0.95 1.85 5.59
CA GLY A 80 0.95 3.10 4.83
C GLY A 80 1.18 2.84 3.35
N GLY A 81 0.63 3.71 2.52
CA GLY A 81 0.48 3.50 1.08
C GLY A 81 -1.00 3.47 0.72
N ASP A 82 -1.30 3.37 -0.57
CA ASP A 82 -2.67 3.42 -1.07
C ASP A 82 -3.31 2.03 -1.00
N ASP A 83 -4.07 1.77 0.06
CA ASP A 83 -4.69 0.47 0.35
C ASP A 83 -6.11 0.40 -0.21
N LEU A 84 -6.46 -0.74 -0.82
CA LEU A 84 -7.80 -1.07 -1.30
C LEU A 84 -8.36 -2.26 -0.51
N ILE A 85 -9.46 -2.05 0.20
CA ILE A 85 -10.09 -3.05 1.06
C ILE A 85 -11.44 -3.44 0.48
N VAL A 86 -11.64 -4.73 0.23
CA VAL A 86 -12.89 -5.26 -0.33
C VAL A 86 -13.85 -5.60 0.80
N LEU A 87 -14.98 -4.90 0.87
CA LEU A 87 -16.05 -5.14 1.85
C LEU A 87 -17.16 -5.98 1.22
N GLN A 88 -17.40 -7.16 1.78
CA GLN A 88 -18.40 -8.10 1.28
C GLN A 88 -19.55 -8.27 2.28
N SER A 89 -20.79 -8.23 1.79
CA SER A 89 -21.97 -8.46 2.63
C SER A 89 -22.19 -9.96 2.90
N GLY A 90 -22.71 -10.27 4.08
CA GLY A 90 -23.06 -11.64 4.50
C GLY A 90 -21.88 -12.45 5.02
N ASN A 91 -20.73 -11.80 5.21
CA ASN A 91 -19.49 -12.44 5.56
C ASN A 91 -19.06 -12.21 7.02
N GLY A 92 -19.82 -11.47 7.83
CA GLY A 92 -19.33 -10.94 9.12
C GLY A 92 -18.96 -9.47 8.97
N PHE A 93 -18.33 -8.89 9.98
CA PHE A 93 -17.90 -7.48 9.93
C PHE A 93 -16.40 -7.31 10.18
N ASP A 94 -15.78 -6.45 9.38
CA ASP A 94 -14.35 -6.16 9.50
C ASP A 94 -14.09 -5.01 10.48
N THR A 95 -13.06 -5.11 11.31
CA THR A 95 -12.55 -4.01 12.13
C THR A 95 -11.30 -3.43 11.49
N ILE A 96 -11.41 -2.26 10.87
CA ILE A 96 -10.27 -1.56 10.26
C ILE A 96 -9.62 -0.62 11.26
N LYS A 97 -8.30 -0.72 11.39
CA LYS A 97 -7.46 0.08 12.27
C LYS A 97 -6.41 0.84 11.46
N ASN A 98 -6.05 2.02 11.97
CA ASN A 98 -5.07 2.92 11.36
C ASN A 98 -5.50 3.43 9.98
N PHE A 99 -6.80 3.65 9.78
CA PHE A 99 -7.35 4.29 8.58
C PHE A 99 -6.71 5.65 8.34
N GLN A 100 -6.33 5.91 7.08
CA GLN A 100 -5.72 7.15 6.64
C GLN A 100 -6.55 7.72 5.48
N LEU A 101 -7.14 8.89 5.70
CA LEU A 101 -7.93 9.57 4.69
C LEU A 101 -7.08 9.88 3.45
N GLY A 102 -7.55 9.47 2.28
CA GLY A 102 -6.87 9.66 0.99
C GLY A 102 -5.78 8.63 0.67
N LEU A 103 -5.53 7.69 1.58
CA LEU A 103 -4.65 6.54 1.36
C LEU A 103 -5.42 5.22 1.45
N THR A 104 -6.48 5.15 2.27
CA THR A 104 -7.33 3.96 2.36
C THR A 104 -8.61 4.14 1.54
N THR A 105 -8.89 3.18 0.68
CA THR A 105 -10.10 3.08 -0.14
C THR A 105 -10.84 1.78 0.18
N PHE A 106 -12.17 1.84 0.26
CA PHE A 106 -13.04 0.69 0.44
C PHE A 106 -13.79 0.40 -0.86
N ASP A 107 -13.61 -0.79 -1.41
CA ASP A 107 -14.47 -1.34 -2.45
C ASP A 107 -15.66 -2.02 -1.75
N ALA A 108 -16.77 -1.30 -1.70
CA ALA A 108 -18.04 -1.81 -1.21
C ALA A 108 -19.05 -1.98 -2.35
N GLY A 109 -18.67 -1.78 -3.61
CA GLY A 109 -19.58 -1.76 -4.75
C GLY A 109 -20.49 -0.53 -4.77
N ASP A 110 -21.80 -0.72 -4.57
CA ASP A 110 -22.76 0.39 -4.65
C ASP A 110 -22.72 1.25 -3.38
N SER A 111 -21.95 2.35 -3.44
CA SER A 111 -21.78 3.30 -2.34
C SER A 111 -23.06 4.04 -1.95
N ASP A 112 -24.04 4.17 -2.86
CA ASP A 112 -25.32 4.84 -2.59
C ASP A 112 -26.20 4.08 -1.59
N GLN A 113 -25.91 2.79 -1.37
CA GLN A 113 -26.65 1.94 -0.44
C GLN A 113 -25.98 1.83 0.94
N LEU A 114 -24.85 2.51 1.14
CA LEU A 114 -24.12 2.49 2.40
C LEU A 114 -24.75 3.44 3.41
N SER A 115 -24.90 2.95 4.63
CA SER A 115 -25.23 3.72 5.81
C SER A 115 -24.00 3.79 6.68
N ILE A 116 -23.47 4.99 6.87
CA ILE A 116 -22.31 5.25 7.72
C ILE A 116 -22.78 6.00 8.97
N VAL A 117 -22.57 5.42 10.15
CA VAL A 117 -23.00 5.99 11.43
C VAL A 117 -21.87 5.95 12.45
N ASP A 118 -21.92 6.83 13.45
CA ASP A 118 -20.98 6.76 14.56
C ASP A 118 -21.38 5.64 15.53
N GLY A 119 -20.43 4.75 15.78
CA GLY A 119 -20.49 3.67 16.76
C GLY A 119 -19.63 3.95 17.99
N ALA A 120 -19.66 3.03 18.96
CA ALA A 120 -18.88 3.18 20.20
C ALA A 120 -17.35 3.12 19.98
N ASN A 121 -16.91 2.42 18.93
CA ASN A 121 -15.50 2.14 18.65
C ASN A 121 -14.96 2.88 17.40
N GLY A 122 -15.78 3.70 16.75
CA GLY A 122 -15.45 4.31 15.47
C GLY A 122 -16.68 4.46 14.58
N SER A 123 -16.48 4.49 13.27
CA SER A 123 -17.56 4.60 12.30
C SER A 123 -17.98 3.23 11.80
N GLU A 124 -19.28 2.97 11.79
CA GLU A 124 -19.89 1.73 11.36
C GLU A 124 -20.43 1.93 9.94
N ILE A 125 -19.92 1.13 9.00
CA ILE A 125 -20.33 1.09 7.60
C ILE A 125 -21.22 -0.12 7.41
N SER A 126 -22.48 0.12 7.08
CA SER A 126 -23.50 -0.93 6.92
C SER A 126 -24.19 -0.83 5.55
N ARG A 127 -24.70 -1.95 5.03
CA ARG A 127 -25.51 -1.98 3.81
C ARG A 127 -26.75 -2.85 4.01
N GLY A 128 -27.93 -2.29 3.78
CA GLY A 128 -29.18 -3.05 3.86
C GLY A 128 -29.46 -3.67 5.25
N GLY A 129 -28.87 -3.13 6.32
CA GLY A 129 -28.94 -3.67 7.68
C GLY A 129 -27.84 -4.66 8.06
N ASP A 130 -26.94 -4.98 7.13
CA ASP A 130 -25.74 -5.78 7.37
C ASP A 130 -24.56 -4.88 7.69
N LEU A 131 -23.85 -5.15 8.79
CA LEU A 131 -22.66 -4.39 9.17
C LEU A 131 -21.48 -4.95 8.38
N LEU A 132 -20.88 -4.13 7.51
CA LEU A 132 -19.76 -4.54 6.68
C LEU A 132 -18.43 -4.31 7.39
N ALA A 133 -18.29 -3.13 8.02
CA ALA A 133 -17.02 -2.71 8.60
C ALA A 133 -17.18 -1.69 9.72
N VAL A 134 -16.21 -1.68 10.63
CA VAL A 134 -16.02 -0.67 11.67
C VAL A 134 -14.64 -0.04 11.49
N VAL A 135 -14.61 1.24 11.16
CA VAL A 135 -13.36 2.00 11.05
C VAL A 135 -13.03 2.60 12.41
N SER A 136 -12.05 2.01 13.08
CA SER A 136 -11.68 2.33 14.45
C SER A 136 -11.23 3.79 14.58
N TRP A 137 -11.69 4.45 15.65
CA TRP A 137 -11.29 5.83 16.02
C TRP A 137 -11.57 6.91 14.96
N THR A 138 -12.29 6.58 13.89
CA THR A 138 -12.64 7.49 12.81
C THR A 138 -14.12 7.86 12.94
N GLN A 139 -14.44 9.15 12.88
CA GLN A 139 -15.82 9.61 12.90
C GLN A 139 -16.49 9.37 11.55
N ALA A 140 -17.79 9.10 11.55
CA ALA A 140 -18.58 8.87 10.35
C ALA A 140 -18.54 10.08 9.41
N SER A 141 -18.53 11.30 9.96
CA SER A 141 -18.43 12.53 9.15
C SER A 141 -17.17 12.55 8.28
N THR A 142 -16.05 12.01 8.76
CA THR A 142 -14.80 11.95 7.97
C THR A 142 -14.99 11.11 6.71
N LEU A 143 -15.75 10.02 6.80
CA LEU A 143 -16.05 9.15 5.66
C LEU A 143 -17.13 9.75 4.76
N ILE A 144 -18.19 10.30 5.36
CA ILE A 144 -19.35 10.88 4.64
C ILE A 144 -18.94 12.13 3.86
N ASP A 145 -18.10 13.01 4.43
CA ASP A 145 -17.65 14.23 3.75
C ASP A 145 -16.66 13.94 2.61
N ASN A 146 -16.13 12.72 2.54
CA ASN A 146 -15.12 12.31 1.55
C ASN A 146 -15.51 11.01 0.82
N LEU A 147 -16.81 10.77 0.59
CA LEU A 147 -17.31 9.53 -0.01
C LEU A 147 -16.58 9.17 -1.31
N ASP A 148 -16.44 10.13 -2.24
CA ASP A 148 -15.79 9.92 -3.55
C ASP A 148 -14.31 9.52 -3.47
N MET A 149 -13.65 9.81 -2.35
CA MET A 149 -12.24 9.49 -2.11
C MET A 149 -12.08 8.15 -1.38
N VAL A 150 -13.06 7.82 -0.54
CA VAL A 150 -12.97 6.70 0.40
C VAL A 150 -13.67 5.46 -0.13
N PHE A 151 -14.67 5.59 -0.99
CA PHE A 151 -15.43 4.47 -1.54
C PHE A 151 -15.36 4.45 -3.06
N VAL A 152 -15.21 3.24 -3.61
CA VAL A 152 -15.24 2.96 -5.07
C VAL A 152 -16.30 1.94 -5.43
#